data_AF-A0A1F8S7Z5-F1
#
_entry.id   AF-A0A1F8S7Z5-F1
#
_cell.length_a   1.000
_cell.length_b   1.000
_cell.length_c   1.000
_cell.angle_alpha   90.00
_cell.angle_beta   90.00
_cell.angle_gamma   90.00
#
_symmetry.space_group_name_H-M   'P 1'
#
loop_
_entity.id
_entity.type
_entity.pdbx_description
1 polymer ?
#
loop_
_entity_poly.entity_id
_entity_poly.type
_entity_poly.pdbx_seq_one_letter_code
_entity_poly.pdbx_strand_id
1 'polypeptide(L)'
;MDEAFDYVIVGGGTAGCVLAARLSEDQSVRVLLIEAGPEDKSVWIHLPIGFAKMTDSPFEWGFRSQPIRSCGDRVIPLAQGKVIGGGGSINAQVFTRGTPNDYDGWARDFGATGWSFPEIQPYFVRSEDNERLSSPWHGTGGPLGVSDIHDPNPLTKAWVKAGQEYGLPYNGDFNGETQYGVGVYQTTTRHARRCSAAVGYLKPARKRGNLTVAIRQQVNRVVLEGRRAVAVEASEGSLVHRYSAKREVILAAGSIGSPKILQLSGIGDPEDLRRAGVDVRYELPGVGKNLMDHCDLDIVYELQKYISMDRLSRMFRPYTILAGIQYVVYKSGPLTSTLVEGGAFTYGNREEPTPDLQFHFLPAAGVEAGIAKLPTGYGCTLNSYFLRPRSRGSVRIASSDPSQAPLIDPNYVSDEYDLKMSAEGLRQMREIMAQRSMARLVRKELLAGDRNLKTEADHIRYVREHGRTSYHHAGTCAMGVSESSVVSPQLKVHGIEGLRVVDCSIMPRIVSSNTQAATVMIAEKAADMIRGIAAPALFGREAAPSLAPA
;
A
#
# COMPACT_ATOMS: atom_id res chain seq x y z
N MET A 1 3.77 1.19 35.69
CA MET A 1 3.27 -0.18 35.96
C MET A 1 3.44 -0.96 34.68
N ASP A 2 4.23 -2.03 34.70
CA ASP A 2 4.38 -2.92 33.55
C ASP A 2 3.05 -3.66 33.32
N GLU A 3 2.25 -3.24 32.35
CA GLU A 3 1.13 -4.04 31.89
C GLU A 3 1.65 -5.17 30.99
N ALA A 4 1.44 -6.42 31.42
CA ALA A 4 1.80 -7.59 30.63
C ALA A 4 0.65 -7.99 29.69
N PHE A 5 0.95 -8.04 28.40
CA PHE A 5 0.07 -8.52 27.33
C PHE A 5 0.58 -9.86 26.78
N ASP A 6 -0.27 -10.66 26.16
CA ASP A 6 0.18 -11.86 25.45
C ASP A 6 0.84 -11.48 24.13
N TYR A 7 0.22 -10.53 23.42
CA TYR A 7 0.73 -10.00 22.16
C TYR A 7 0.82 -8.48 22.21
N VAL A 8 1.97 -7.94 21.80
CA VAL A 8 2.16 -6.50 21.59
C VAL A 8 2.37 -6.24 20.11
N ILE A 9 1.41 -5.57 19.48
CA ILE A 9 1.41 -5.21 18.06
C ILE A 9 1.91 -3.76 17.93
N VAL A 10 2.95 -3.57 17.14
CA VAL A 10 3.63 -2.29 16.95
C VAL A 10 3.24 -1.70 15.60
N GLY A 11 2.44 -0.65 15.60
CA GLY A 11 1.91 0.02 14.41
C GLY A 11 0.43 -0.29 14.22
N GLY A 12 -0.42 0.73 14.35
CA GLY A 12 -1.85 0.70 14.08
C GLY A 12 -2.22 0.84 12.61
N GLY A 13 -1.33 0.42 11.70
CA GLY A 13 -1.54 0.47 10.25
C GLY A 13 -2.54 -0.58 9.74
N THR A 14 -2.56 -0.79 8.42
CA THR A 14 -3.42 -1.79 7.77
C THR A 14 -3.29 -3.18 8.40
N ALA A 15 -2.06 -3.71 8.49
CA ALA A 15 -1.82 -5.03 9.07
C ALA A 15 -2.10 -5.07 10.58
N GLY A 16 -1.66 -4.05 11.32
CA GLY A 16 -1.87 -3.98 12.77
C GLY A 16 -3.34 -3.96 13.18
N CYS A 17 -4.19 -3.26 12.43
CA CYS A 17 -5.64 -3.27 12.64
C CYS A 17 -6.24 -4.67 12.44
N VAL A 18 -5.81 -5.40 11.41
CA VAL A 18 -6.25 -6.77 11.13
C VAL A 18 -5.80 -7.72 12.24
N LEU A 19 -4.51 -7.68 12.61
CA LEU A 19 -3.95 -8.50 13.68
C LEU A 19 -4.65 -8.26 15.02
N ALA A 20 -4.84 -7.01 15.41
CA ALA A 20 -5.52 -6.65 16.65
C ALA A 20 -6.95 -7.21 16.67
N ALA A 21 -7.66 -7.13 15.53
CA ALA A 21 -8.99 -7.69 15.41
C ALA A 21 -8.99 -9.23 15.44
N ARG A 22 -8.09 -9.91 14.74
CA ARG A 22 -8.10 -11.38 14.70
C ARG A 22 -7.57 -12.02 15.98
N LEU A 23 -6.48 -11.52 16.54
CA LEU A 23 -5.89 -12.07 17.77
C LEU A 23 -6.82 -11.87 18.98
N SER A 24 -7.53 -10.74 19.06
CA SER A 24 -8.47 -10.50 20.16
C SER A 24 -9.77 -11.29 20.06
N GLU A 25 -10.02 -12.05 18.98
CA GLU A 25 -11.16 -12.99 18.92
C GLU A 25 -11.04 -14.08 19.97
N ASP A 26 -9.82 -14.51 20.30
CA ASP A 26 -9.56 -15.37 21.46
C ASP A 26 -9.64 -14.53 22.74
N GLN A 27 -10.69 -14.73 23.52
CA GLN A 27 -10.91 -13.99 24.78
C GLN A 27 -9.94 -14.40 25.90
N SER A 28 -9.15 -15.46 25.73
CA SER A 28 -8.16 -15.91 26.71
C SER A 28 -6.83 -15.13 26.66
N VAL A 29 -6.60 -14.33 25.61
CA VAL A 29 -5.36 -13.56 25.42
C VAL A 29 -5.59 -12.07 25.56
N ARG A 30 -4.61 -11.35 26.09
CA ARG A 30 -4.56 -9.87 26.10
C ARG A 30 -3.74 -9.35 24.94
N VAL A 31 -4.32 -8.43 24.16
CA VAL A 31 -3.67 -7.83 22.99
C VAL A 31 -3.50 -6.32 23.21
N LEU A 32 -2.28 -5.83 22.97
CA LEU A 32 -1.99 -4.39 22.90
C LEU A 32 -1.68 -4.01 21.45
N LEU A 33 -2.33 -2.96 20.95
CA LEU A 33 -1.97 -2.28 19.71
C LEU A 33 -1.41 -0.89 20.04
N ILE A 34 -0.20 -0.59 19.59
CA ILE A 34 0.45 0.72 19.79
C ILE A 34 0.54 1.46 18.46
N GLU A 35 0.08 2.71 18.40
CA GLU A 35 0.11 3.57 17.21
C GLU A 35 0.70 4.95 17.55
N ALA A 36 1.62 5.41 16.70
CA ALA A 36 2.28 6.71 16.87
C ALA A 36 1.38 7.90 16.51
N GLY A 37 0.45 7.69 15.58
CA GLY A 37 -0.52 8.67 15.13
C GLY A 37 -1.75 8.82 16.03
N PRO A 38 -2.62 9.78 15.71
CA PRO A 38 -3.89 9.96 16.37
C PRO A 38 -4.93 8.93 15.86
N GLU A 39 -6.13 9.01 16.44
CA GLU A 39 -7.33 8.34 15.93
C GLU A 39 -7.76 8.90 14.56
N ASP A 40 -8.42 8.09 13.74
CA ASP A 40 -8.89 8.40 12.38
C ASP A 40 -10.14 9.32 12.33
N LYS A 41 -10.27 10.31 13.23
CA LYS A 41 -11.50 11.10 13.40
C LYS A 41 -11.80 12.12 12.29
N SER A 42 -10.85 12.41 11.41
CA SER A 42 -11.00 13.42 10.36
C SER A 42 -12.07 13.03 9.35
N VAL A 43 -13.02 13.93 9.05
CA VAL A 43 -14.05 13.69 8.01
C VAL A 43 -13.42 13.41 6.65
N TRP A 44 -12.27 14.02 6.35
CA TRP A 44 -11.54 13.81 5.08
C TRP A 44 -10.97 12.40 4.92
N ILE A 45 -10.70 11.70 6.03
CA ILE A 45 -10.33 10.27 5.99
C ILE A 45 -11.54 9.46 5.51
N HIS A 46 -12.73 9.74 6.05
CA HIS A 46 -13.91 8.92 5.81
C HIS A 46 -14.61 9.19 4.47
N LEU A 47 -14.43 10.39 3.91
CA LEU A 47 -14.99 10.78 2.63
C LEU A 47 -14.10 10.26 1.49
N PRO A 48 -14.60 9.49 0.52
CA PRO A 48 -13.77 8.90 -0.53
C PRO A 48 -12.91 9.92 -1.31
N ILE A 49 -13.50 11.05 -1.71
CA ILE A 49 -12.80 12.12 -2.44
C ILE A 49 -11.75 12.86 -1.58
N GLY A 50 -11.79 12.67 -0.25
CA GLY A 50 -10.93 13.36 0.71
C GLY A 50 -9.46 12.98 0.63
N PHE A 51 -9.12 11.90 -0.08
CA PHE A 51 -7.74 11.46 -0.34
C PHE A 51 -6.81 12.61 -0.77
N ALA A 52 -7.25 13.46 -1.70
CA ALA A 52 -6.46 14.58 -2.22
C ALA A 52 -6.03 15.61 -1.15
N LYS A 53 -6.70 15.63 0.01
CA LYS A 53 -6.37 16.50 1.14
C LYS A 53 -5.49 15.81 2.19
N MET A 54 -5.22 14.51 2.03
CA MET A 54 -4.43 13.71 2.97
C MET A 54 -2.95 13.67 2.61
N THR A 55 -2.60 13.90 1.34
CA THR A 55 -1.22 14.13 0.89
C THR A 55 -0.77 15.52 1.40
N ASP A 56 0.27 15.60 2.23
CA ASP A 56 0.68 16.81 2.98
C ASP A 56 -0.28 17.20 4.14
N SER A 57 -0.54 16.26 5.04
CA SER A 57 -1.45 16.44 6.19
C SER A 57 -0.80 16.02 7.51
N PRO A 58 -1.33 16.42 8.69
CA PRO A 58 -0.77 15.98 9.98
C PRO A 58 -0.97 14.47 10.24
N PHE A 59 -1.58 13.74 9.31
CA PHE A 59 -1.80 12.29 9.37
C PHE A 59 -0.72 11.50 8.64
N GLU A 60 0.38 12.12 8.22
CA GLU A 60 1.54 11.43 7.65
C GLU A 60 2.83 11.65 8.44
N TRP A 61 3.82 10.80 8.18
CA TRP A 61 5.15 10.88 8.78
C TRP A 61 6.04 12.01 8.22
N GLY A 62 5.72 12.54 7.03
CA GLY A 62 6.54 13.56 6.37
C GLY A 62 7.90 13.07 5.86
N PHE A 63 8.02 11.79 5.53
CA PHE A 63 9.28 11.21 5.06
C PHE A 63 9.70 11.77 3.70
N ARG A 64 11.01 11.77 3.47
CA ARG A 64 11.66 12.16 2.23
C ARG A 64 12.76 11.16 1.89
N SER A 65 13.00 10.94 0.61
CA SER A 65 14.12 10.12 0.17
C SER A 65 15.46 10.80 0.45
N GLN A 66 16.54 10.03 0.47
CA GLN A 66 17.87 10.53 0.18
C GLN A 66 17.93 11.05 -1.27
N PRO A 67 18.91 11.89 -1.64
CA PRO A 67 19.14 12.27 -3.03
C PRO A 67 19.31 11.03 -3.92
N ILE A 68 18.51 10.92 -4.97
CA ILE A 68 18.49 9.74 -5.84
C ILE A 68 19.29 10.01 -7.11
N ARG A 69 20.50 9.43 -7.21
CA ARG A 69 21.45 9.70 -8.29
C ARG A 69 20.90 9.44 -9.69
N SER A 70 20.20 8.32 -9.88
CA SER A 70 19.53 7.96 -11.13
C SER A 70 18.42 8.94 -11.55
N CYS A 71 17.94 9.74 -10.61
CA CYS A 71 16.90 10.75 -10.79
C CYS A 71 17.43 12.19 -10.72
N GLY A 72 18.74 12.41 -10.94
CA GLY A 72 19.35 13.74 -10.91
C GLY A 72 19.43 14.34 -9.50
N ASP A 73 19.69 13.51 -8.49
CA ASP A 73 19.80 13.89 -7.07
C ASP A 73 18.54 14.52 -6.48
N ARG A 74 17.38 14.28 -7.10
CA ARG A 74 16.08 14.72 -6.57
C ARG A 74 15.79 14.06 -5.22
N VAL A 75 15.16 14.84 -4.34
CA VAL A 75 14.62 14.40 -3.05
C VAL A 75 13.10 14.30 -3.16
N ILE A 76 12.57 13.09 -3.07
CA ILE A 76 11.17 12.77 -3.34
C ILE A 76 10.40 12.63 -2.01
N PRO A 77 9.25 13.31 -1.83
CA PRO A 77 8.36 13.08 -0.68
C PRO A 77 7.79 11.66 -0.68
N LEU A 78 7.83 10.99 0.47
CA LEU A 78 7.38 9.61 0.64
C LEU A 78 6.22 9.55 1.64
N ALA A 79 5.02 9.92 1.19
CA ALA A 79 3.84 9.98 2.04
C ALA A 79 3.54 8.61 2.66
N GLN A 80 3.47 8.55 4.00
CA GLN A 80 3.19 7.34 4.77
C GLN A 80 2.30 7.69 5.95
N GLY A 81 1.23 6.93 6.17
CA GLY A 81 0.24 7.24 7.19
C GLY A 81 0.78 7.13 8.62
N LYS A 82 0.52 8.17 9.41
CA LYS A 82 0.74 8.28 10.85
C LYS A 82 -0.60 8.59 11.52
N VAL A 83 -1.48 7.58 11.53
CA VAL A 83 -2.86 7.62 12.05
C VAL A 83 -3.34 6.17 12.19
N ILE A 84 -4.32 5.90 13.04
CA ILE A 84 -4.99 4.60 13.08
C ILE A 84 -5.52 4.22 11.67
N GLY A 85 -5.21 2.99 11.24
CA GLY A 85 -5.39 2.46 9.89
C GLY A 85 -4.23 2.72 8.93
N GLY A 86 -3.26 3.56 9.32
CA GLY A 86 -2.03 3.86 8.58
C GLY A 86 -2.29 4.32 7.15
N GLY A 87 -1.51 3.79 6.20
CA GLY A 87 -1.69 4.06 4.77
C GLY A 87 -3.12 3.81 4.26
N GLY A 88 -3.82 2.80 4.78
CA GLY A 88 -5.22 2.52 4.39
C GLY A 88 -6.22 3.63 4.74
N SER A 89 -5.90 4.47 5.73
CA SER A 89 -6.73 5.64 6.10
C SER A 89 -6.45 6.87 5.23
N ILE A 90 -5.34 6.89 4.48
CA ILE A 90 -4.92 8.04 3.67
C ILE A 90 -4.70 7.70 2.18
N ASN A 91 -4.97 6.48 1.72
CA ASN A 91 -4.72 6.07 0.32
C ASN A 91 -5.87 6.45 -0.63
N ALA A 92 -5.68 6.18 -1.93
CA ALA A 92 -6.68 6.37 -2.97
C ALA A 92 -7.80 5.30 -3.01
N GLN A 93 -7.82 4.35 -2.07
CA GLN A 93 -8.84 3.30 -1.90
C GLN A 93 -8.96 2.27 -3.03
N VAL A 94 -8.15 2.35 -4.09
CA VAL A 94 -8.13 1.35 -5.17
C VAL A 94 -7.92 -0.05 -4.58
N PHE A 95 -8.80 -0.99 -4.95
CA PHE A 95 -8.73 -2.37 -4.49
C PHE A 95 -8.23 -3.29 -5.61
N THR A 96 -6.96 -3.68 -5.52
CA THR A 96 -6.32 -4.64 -6.43
C THR A 96 -5.46 -5.62 -5.63
N ARG A 97 -5.35 -6.87 -6.10
CA ARG A 97 -4.71 -7.98 -5.38
C ARG A 97 -3.40 -8.48 -5.98
N GLY A 98 -3.05 -8.04 -7.18
CA GLY A 98 -1.93 -8.59 -7.95
C GLY A 98 -2.35 -9.86 -8.65
N THR A 99 -1.38 -10.67 -9.04
CA THR A 99 -1.60 -11.86 -9.86
C THR A 99 -1.17 -13.13 -9.13
N PRO A 100 -1.73 -14.30 -9.47
CA PRO A 100 -1.25 -15.57 -8.93
C PRO A 100 0.26 -15.77 -9.05
N ASN A 101 0.84 -15.34 -10.19
CA ASN A 101 2.27 -15.44 -10.46
C ASN A 101 3.15 -14.67 -9.47
N ASP A 102 2.66 -13.59 -8.86
CA ASP A 102 3.41 -12.85 -7.84
C ASP A 102 3.68 -13.74 -6.61
N TYR A 103 2.63 -14.39 -6.13
CA TYR A 103 2.61 -15.20 -4.91
C TYR A 103 3.25 -16.58 -5.13
N ASP A 104 2.96 -17.20 -6.27
CA ASP A 104 3.66 -18.43 -6.68
C ASP A 104 5.16 -18.17 -6.85
N GLY A 105 5.53 -16.97 -7.33
CA GLY A 105 6.91 -16.50 -7.38
C GLY A 105 7.55 -16.36 -6.00
N TRP A 106 6.80 -15.91 -4.97
CA TRP A 106 7.32 -15.90 -3.59
C TRP A 106 7.68 -17.30 -3.11
N ALA A 107 6.79 -18.27 -3.31
CA ALA A 107 7.03 -19.65 -2.91
C ALA A 107 8.19 -20.27 -3.70
N ARG A 108 8.18 -20.13 -5.04
CA ARG A 108 9.14 -20.74 -5.96
C ARG A 108 10.54 -20.13 -5.86
N ASP A 109 10.64 -18.80 -5.87
CA ASP A 109 11.92 -18.10 -6.04
C ASP A 109 12.62 -17.82 -4.68
N PHE A 110 11.86 -17.76 -3.58
CA PHE A 110 12.36 -17.35 -2.26
C PHE A 110 12.16 -18.39 -1.15
N GLY A 111 11.61 -19.56 -1.49
CA GLY A 111 11.30 -20.62 -0.52
C GLY A 111 10.22 -20.22 0.48
N ALA A 112 9.33 -19.29 0.11
CA ALA A 112 8.21 -18.86 0.96
C ALA A 112 7.08 -19.91 0.96
N THR A 113 7.38 -21.12 1.45
CA THR A 113 6.41 -22.22 1.57
C THR A 113 5.16 -21.77 2.32
N GLY A 114 3.99 -22.14 1.81
CA GLY A 114 2.70 -21.69 2.35
C GLY A 114 2.14 -20.47 1.63
N TRP A 115 2.93 -19.73 0.84
CA TRP A 115 2.53 -18.44 0.25
C TRP A 115 2.20 -18.48 -1.24
N SER A 116 2.02 -19.65 -1.84
CA SER A 116 1.50 -19.75 -3.20
C SER A 116 0.07 -19.22 -3.29
N PHE A 117 -0.38 -18.85 -4.50
CA PHE A 117 -1.70 -18.27 -4.67
C PHE A 117 -2.84 -19.16 -4.15
N PRO A 118 -2.87 -20.49 -4.40
CA PRO A 118 -3.90 -21.36 -3.84
C PRO A 118 -3.96 -21.34 -2.30
N GLU A 119 -2.83 -21.15 -1.64
CA GLU A 119 -2.73 -21.15 -0.16
C GLU A 119 -3.14 -19.79 0.44
N ILE A 120 -3.05 -18.70 -0.32
CA ILE A 120 -3.37 -17.35 0.14
C ILE A 120 -4.73 -16.83 -0.34
N GLN A 121 -5.27 -17.37 -1.44
CA GLN A 121 -6.58 -17.00 -1.98
C GLN A 121 -7.72 -17.04 -0.95
N PRO A 122 -7.81 -18.04 -0.04
CA PRO A 122 -8.86 -18.06 0.97
C PRO A 122 -8.86 -16.83 1.89
N TYR A 123 -7.70 -16.22 2.14
CA TYR A 123 -7.59 -15.03 2.98
C TYR A 123 -8.01 -13.76 2.24
N PHE A 124 -7.76 -13.67 0.93
CA PHE A 124 -8.33 -12.61 0.10
C PHE A 124 -9.85 -12.65 0.11
N VAL A 125 -10.43 -13.83 -0.11
CA VAL A 125 -11.88 -14.06 -0.09
C VAL A 125 -12.45 -13.77 1.30
N ARG A 126 -11.85 -14.29 2.39
CA ARG A 126 -12.31 -14.05 3.77
C ARG A 126 -12.34 -12.57 4.14
N SER A 127 -11.35 -11.81 3.67
CA SER A 127 -11.22 -10.39 4.02
C SER A 127 -12.26 -9.50 3.36
N GLU A 128 -12.83 -9.93 2.22
CA GLU A 128 -13.61 -9.10 1.31
C GLU A 128 -15.12 -9.24 1.55
N ASP A 129 -15.79 -8.10 1.44
CA ASP A 129 -17.24 -7.99 1.29
C ASP A 129 -17.53 -7.20 0.02
N ASN A 130 -17.56 -7.93 -1.09
CA ASN A 130 -17.78 -7.37 -2.41
C ASN A 130 -19.26 -7.08 -2.63
N GLU A 131 -19.54 -5.90 -3.15
CA GLU A 131 -20.90 -5.45 -3.42
C GLU A 131 -21.55 -6.16 -4.62
N ARG A 132 -20.76 -6.54 -5.63
CA ARG A 132 -21.25 -7.04 -6.92
C ARG A 132 -20.89 -8.50 -7.20
N LEU A 133 -19.71 -8.94 -6.80
CA LEU A 133 -19.12 -10.22 -7.18
C LEU A 133 -19.09 -11.20 -6.01
N SER A 134 -18.99 -12.50 -6.31
CA SER A 134 -18.90 -13.56 -5.30
C SER A 134 -17.88 -14.64 -5.69
N SER A 135 -17.86 -15.75 -4.96
CA SER A 135 -16.94 -16.88 -5.17
C SER A 135 -16.82 -17.33 -6.65
N PRO A 136 -15.69 -17.93 -7.07
CA PRO A 136 -14.54 -18.36 -6.25
C PRO A 136 -13.51 -17.27 -5.97
N TRP A 137 -13.56 -16.15 -6.68
CA TRP A 137 -12.58 -15.07 -6.58
C TRP A 137 -12.92 -14.05 -5.48
N HIS A 138 -14.21 -13.91 -5.13
CA HIS A 138 -14.65 -12.86 -4.22
C HIS A 138 -15.37 -13.36 -2.97
N GLY A 139 -15.19 -12.59 -1.89
CA GLY A 139 -15.90 -12.75 -0.63
C GLY A 139 -17.13 -11.85 -0.54
N THR A 140 -18.14 -12.34 0.18
CA THR A 140 -19.35 -11.60 0.54
C THR A 140 -19.54 -11.75 2.05
N GLY A 141 -19.41 -10.67 2.82
CA GLY A 141 -19.51 -10.69 4.29
C GLY A 141 -18.21 -10.50 5.06
N GLY A 142 -17.08 -10.30 4.39
CA GLY A 142 -15.82 -9.93 5.03
C GLY A 142 -15.83 -8.55 5.71
N PRO A 143 -14.82 -8.25 6.53
CA PRO A 143 -14.69 -6.96 7.22
C PRO A 143 -14.39 -5.79 6.27
N LEU A 144 -13.72 -6.01 5.13
CA LEU A 144 -13.36 -4.97 4.18
C LEU A 144 -14.43 -4.82 3.10
N GLY A 145 -15.16 -3.71 3.12
CA GLY A 145 -16.14 -3.40 2.08
C GLY A 145 -15.44 -3.03 0.77
N VAL A 146 -15.83 -3.71 -0.31
CA VAL A 146 -15.33 -3.49 -1.67
C VAL A 146 -16.52 -3.20 -2.58
N SER A 147 -16.56 -1.99 -3.14
CA SER A 147 -17.71 -1.50 -3.91
C SER A 147 -17.26 -0.94 -5.26
N ASP A 148 -18.17 -0.98 -6.23
CA ASP A 148 -17.97 -0.30 -7.51
C ASP A 148 -18.10 1.22 -7.35
N ILE A 149 -17.51 1.97 -8.28
CA ILE A 149 -17.84 3.38 -8.46
C ILE A 149 -19.14 3.44 -9.27
N HIS A 150 -20.29 3.61 -8.59
CA HIS A 150 -21.61 3.51 -9.24
C HIS A 150 -21.85 4.52 -10.37
N ASP A 151 -21.39 5.77 -10.23
CA ASP A 151 -21.47 6.77 -11.30
C ASP A 151 -20.08 7.36 -11.57
N PRO A 152 -19.25 6.64 -12.36
CA PRO A 152 -17.94 7.15 -12.71
C PRO A 152 -18.09 8.36 -13.63
N ASN A 153 -17.15 9.29 -13.52
CA ASN A 153 -17.15 10.51 -14.29
C ASN A 153 -17.22 10.21 -15.80
N PRO A 154 -17.94 11.02 -16.61
CA PRO A 154 -17.96 10.86 -18.07
C PRO A 154 -16.56 10.79 -18.72
N LEU A 155 -15.56 11.46 -18.15
CA LEU A 155 -14.15 11.34 -18.58
C LEU A 155 -13.61 9.94 -18.38
N THR A 156 -13.88 9.30 -17.24
CA THR A 156 -13.48 7.92 -16.95
C THR A 156 -14.11 6.97 -17.96
N LYS A 157 -15.40 7.14 -18.26
CA LYS A 157 -16.09 6.36 -19.30
C LYS A 157 -15.45 6.57 -20.69
N ALA A 158 -15.01 7.79 -21.00
CA ALA A 158 -14.30 8.08 -22.26
C ALA A 158 -12.89 7.47 -22.29
N TRP A 159 -12.18 7.48 -21.16
CA TRP A 159 -10.88 6.86 -21.02
C TRP A 159 -10.95 5.33 -21.19
N VAL A 160 -11.95 4.65 -20.61
CA VAL A 160 -12.17 3.21 -20.83
C VAL A 160 -12.43 2.89 -22.31
N LYS A 161 -13.17 3.76 -23.02
CA LYS A 161 -13.37 3.60 -24.48
C LYS A 161 -12.08 3.83 -25.25
N ALA A 162 -11.26 4.82 -24.86
CA ALA A 162 -9.97 5.06 -25.46
C ALA A 162 -9.01 3.87 -25.27
N GLY A 163 -9.00 3.22 -24.11
CA GLY A 163 -8.23 1.98 -23.92
C GLY A 163 -8.68 0.84 -24.85
N GLN A 164 -9.99 0.72 -25.10
CA GLN A 164 -10.52 -0.25 -26.08
C GLN A 164 -10.18 0.12 -27.52
N GLU A 165 -10.25 1.40 -27.87
CA GLU A 165 -9.82 1.92 -29.18
C GLU A 165 -8.32 1.68 -29.41
N TYR A 166 -7.51 1.72 -28.36
CA TYR A 166 -6.09 1.34 -28.38
C TYR A 166 -5.88 -0.18 -28.59
N GLY A 167 -6.87 -1.01 -28.24
CA GLY A 167 -6.85 -2.46 -28.42
C GLY A 167 -6.87 -3.28 -27.12
N LEU A 168 -7.05 -2.66 -25.95
CA LEU A 168 -7.21 -3.39 -24.69
C LEU A 168 -8.64 -3.95 -24.57
N PRO A 169 -8.82 -5.19 -24.09
CA PRO A 169 -10.16 -5.69 -23.78
C PRO A 169 -10.75 -4.90 -22.60
N TYR A 170 -12.08 -4.72 -22.59
CA TYR A 170 -12.75 -4.25 -21.39
C TYR A 170 -12.62 -5.29 -20.28
N ASN A 171 -12.17 -4.87 -19.10
CA ASN A 171 -12.08 -5.70 -17.92
C ASN A 171 -12.92 -5.08 -16.78
N GLY A 172 -13.98 -5.79 -16.37
CA GLY A 172 -14.87 -5.38 -15.28
C GLY A 172 -14.44 -5.86 -13.90
N ASP A 173 -13.33 -6.60 -13.80
CA ASP A 173 -12.82 -7.21 -12.59
C ASP A 173 -11.31 -7.50 -12.68
N PHE A 174 -10.49 -6.57 -12.19
CA PHE A 174 -9.03 -6.73 -12.12
C PHE A 174 -8.57 -7.76 -11.08
N ASN A 175 -9.48 -8.32 -10.26
CA ASN A 175 -9.18 -9.26 -9.19
C ASN A 175 -9.69 -10.68 -9.49
N GLY A 176 -10.25 -10.89 -10.68
CA GLY A 176 -10.72 -12.18 -11.17
C GLY A 176 -9.63 -12.98 -11.90
N GLU A 177 -10.04 -13.75 -12.90
CA GLU A 177 -9.15 -14.68 -13.62
C GLU A 177 -8.00 -13.99 -14.37
N THR A 178 -8.24 -12.78 -14.88
CA THR A 178 -7.25 -12.01 -15.62
C THR A 178 -7.21 -10.56 -15.17
N GLN A 179 -6.00 -10.04 -15.01
CA GLN A 179 -5.77 -8.64 -14.71
C GLN A 179 -5.75 -7.78 -16.00
N TYR A 180 -5.44 -8.38 -17.15
CA TYR A 180 -5.23 -7.66 -18.42
C TYR A 180 -6.50 -6.95 -18.90
N GLY A 181 -6.37 -5.71 -19.36
CA GLY A 181 -7.47 -4.93 -19.95
C GLY A 181 -7.65 -3.55 -19.33
N VAL A 182 -8.78 -2.91 -19.65
CA VAL A 182 -9.14 -1.55 -19.25
C VAL A 182 -10.54 -1.49 -18.65
N GLY A 183 -10.74 -0.72 -17.58
CA GLY A 183 -11.99 -0.70 -16.83
C GLY A 183 -12.06 0.34 -15.72
N VAL A 184 -13.07 0.23 -14.87
CA VAL A 184 -13.24 1.09 -13.68
C VAL A 184 -12.78 0.29 -12.46
N TYR A 185 -12.02 0.92 -11.57
CA TYR A 185 -11.57 0.26 -10.35
C TYR A 185 -12.72 0.01 -9.38
N GLN A 186 -12.69 -1.16 -8.73
CA GLN A 186 -13.35 -1.31 -7.43
C GLN A 186 -12.53 -0.62 -6.34
N THR A 187 -13.22 -0.19 -5.29
CA THR A 187 -12.61 0.59 -4.21
C THR A 187 -12.95 -0.01 -2.86
N THR A 188 -12.07 0.19 -1.87
CA THR A 188 -12.30 -0.15 -0.47
C THR A 188 -13.26 0.86 0.19
N THR A 189 -14.51 0.84 -0.28
CA THR A 189 -15.59 1.70 0.21
C THR A 189 -16.80 0.85 0.61
N ARG A 190 -17.56 1.34 1.59
CA ARG A 190 -18.82 0.75 2.04
C ARG A 190 -19.79 1.87 2.40
N HIS A 191 -21.02 1.80 1.89
CA HIS A 191 -22.05 2.82 2.10
C HIS A 191 -21.53 4.24 1.77
N ALA A 192 -20.87 4.37 0.61
CA ALA A 192 -20.27 5.61 0.10
C ALA A 192 -19.19 6.25 0.99
N ARG A 193 -18.58 5.48 1.91
CA ARG A 193 -17.49 5.91 2.79
C ARG A 193 -16.28 5.02 2.62
N ARG A 194 -15.10 5.56 2.89
CA ARG A 194 -13.87 4.76 3.01
C ARG A 194 -14.07 3.62 4.01
N CYS A 195 -13.67 2.42 3.62
CA CYS A 195 -13.58 1.25 4.49
C CYS A 195 -12.10 0.86 4.65
N SER A 196 -11.37 1.55 5.52
CA SER A 196 -9.99 1.17 5.87
C SER A 196 -9.98 -0.03 6.83
N ALA A 197 -8.81 -0.61 7.11
CA ALA A 197 -8.68 -1.65 8.12
C ALA A 197 -9.09 -1.16 9.54
N ALA A 198 -8.91 0.12 9.83
CA ALA A 198 -9.42 0.72 11.06
C ALA A 198 -10.94 0.62 11.16
N VAL A 199 -11.65 0.87 10.05
CA VAL A 199 -13.11 0.84 9.98
C VAL A 199 -13.64 -0.60 9.95
N GLY A 200 -13.10 -1.44 9.08
CA GLY A 200 -13.59 -2.80 8.84
C GLY A 200 -13.22 -3.81 9.93
N TYR A 201 -12.02 -3.69 10.51
CA TYR A 201 -11.48 -4.65 11.48
C TYR A 201 -11.43 -4.08 12.90
N LEU A 202 -10.69 -2.99 13.09
CA LEU A 202 -10.35 -2.51 14.43
C LEU A 202 -11.58 -1.95 15.17
N LYS A 203 -12.41 -1.15 14.48
CA LYS A 203 -13.57 -0.50 15.10
C LYS A 203 -14.58 -1.49 15.70
N PRO A 204 -14.96 -2.59 15.03
CA PRO A 204 -15.73 -3.66 15.68
C PRO A 204 -15.00 -4.33 16.85
N ALA A 205 -13.70 -4.63 16.70
CA ALA A 205 -12.91 -5.34 17.70
C ALA A 205 -12.69 -4.55 19.00
N ARG A 206 -12.67 -3.21 18.94
CA ARG A 206 -12.51 -2.31 20.10
C ARG A 206 -13.56 -2.49 21.21
N LYS A 207 -14.68 -3.17 20.93
CA LYS A 207 -15.71 -3.48 21.93
C LYS A 207 -15.30 -4.61 22.89
N ARG A 208 -14.23 -5.35 22.58
CA ARG A 208 -13.77 -6.51 23.35
C ARG A 208 -12.89 -6.05 24.52
N GLY A 209 -13.13 -6.60 25.71
CA GLY A 209 -12.41 -6.21 26.93
C GLY A 209 -10.94 -6.64 26.99
N ASN A 210 -10.50 -7.50 26.06
CA ASN A 210 -9.14 -8.03 26.00
C ASN A 210 -8.23 -7.32 24.98
N LEU A 211 -8.72 -6.26 24.31
CA LEU A 211 -7.95 -5.44 23.37
C LEU A 211 -7.72 -4.03 23.93
N THR A 212 -6.46 -3.67 24.12
CA THR A 212 -6.03 -2.31 24.45
C THR A 212 -5.44 -1.63 23.22
N VAL A 213 -5.81 -0.37 22.96
CA VAL A 213 -5.23 0.44 21.89
C VAL A 213 -4.60 1.69 22.48
N ALA A 214 -3.27 1.78 22.42
CA ALA A 214 -2.49 2.96 22.80
C ALA A 214 -2.19 3.79 21.55
N ILE A 215 -2.64 5.04 21.52
CA ILE A 215 -2.42 5.97 20.41
C ILE A 215 -1.48 7.09 20.82
N ARG A 216 -0.90 7.81 19.85
CA ARG A 216 0.09 8.88 20.08
C ARG A 216 1.34 8.39 20.83
N GLN A 217 1.67 7.11 20.67
CA GLN A 217 2.86 6.51 21.26
C GLN A 217 3.75 5.93 20.18
N GLN A 218 4.97 6.43 20.08
CA GLN A 218 5.94 5.98 19.10
C GLN A 218 6.81 4.88 19.72
N VAL A 219 6.75 3.67 19.17
CA VAL A 219 7.67 2.61 19.58
C VAL A 219 9.09 2.94 19.16
N ASN A 220 10.01 2.89 20.13
CA ASN A 220 11.41 3.23 19.96
C ASN A 220 12.23 2.01 19.57
N ARG A 221 12.04 0.90 20.29
CA ARG A 221 12.77 -0.35 20.12
C ARG A 221 12.04 -1.53 20.76
N VAL A 222 12.42 -2.73 20.33
CA VAL A 222 12.14 -4.00 21.00
C VAL A 222 13.21 -4.23 22.07
N VAL A 223 12.77 -4.68 23.25
CA VAL A 223 13.66 -5.07 24.35
C VAL A 223 13.91 -6.57 24.26
N LEU A 224 15.19 -6.94 24.26
CA LEU A 224 15.65 -8.31 24.19
C LEU A 224 16.21 -8.80 25.53
N GLU A 225 15.90 -10.05 25.87
CA GLU A 225 16.60 -10.84 26.90
C GLU A 225 17.29 -12.01 26.19
N GLY A 226 18.61 -11.96 26.06
CA GLY A 226 19.34 -12.88 25.18
C GLY A 226 18.85 -12.76 23.74
N ARG A 227 18.34 -13.85 23.17
CA ARG A 227 17.74 -13.90 21.83
C ARG A 227 16.21 -13.88 21.82
N ARG A 228 15.56 -13.46 22.91
CA ARG A 228 14.09 -13.40 23.00
C ARG A 228 13.61 -11.95 23.11
N ALA A 229 12.64 -11.57 22.29
CA ALA A 229 11.90 -10.32 22.46
C ALA A 229 10.90 -10.47 23.62
N VAL A 230 10.99 -9.57 24.61
CA VAL A 230 10.21 -9.66 25.86
C VAL A 230 9.33 -8.43 26.10
N ALA A 231 9.66 -7.29 25.49
CA ALA A 231 8.91 -6.05 25.65
C ALA A 231 9.18 -5.09 24.49
N VAL A 232 8.46 -3.98 24.47
CA VAL A 232 8.78 -2.80 23.66
C VAL A 232 8.86 -1.57 24.56
N GLU A 233 9.69 -0.60 24.16
CA GLU A 233 9.71 0.73 24.75
C GLU A 233 9.06 1.72 23.77
N ALA A 234 8.14 2.55 24.27
CA ALA A 234 7.39 3.51 23.47
C ALA A 234 7.36 4.89 24.12
N SER A 235 7.59 5.94 23.33
CA SER A 235 7.55 7.33 23.80
C SER A 235 6.16 7.95 23.60
N GLU A 236 5.67 8.62 24.64
CA GLU A 236 4.54 9.53 24.64
C GLU A 236 5.04 10.92 25.06
N GLY A 237 5.43 11.75 24.09
CA GLY A 237 6.17 12.97 24.39
C GLY A 237 7.52 12.63 25.03
N SER A 238 7.77 13.13 26.25
CA SER A 238 8.99 12.84 27.02
C SER A 238 8.89 11.58 27.89
N LEU A 239 7.69 11.00 28.04
CA LEU A 239 7.49 9.80 28.86
C LEU A 239 7.79 8.56 28.05
N VAL A 240 8.56 7.64 28.62
CA VAL A 240 8.83 6.32 28.03
C VAL A 240 8.05 5.26 28.79
N HIS A 241 7.19 4.54 28.09
CA HIS A 241 6.43 3.41 28.59
C HIS A 241 7.09 2.11 28.16
N ARG A 242 7.04 1.10 29.03
CA ARG A 242 7.47 -0.27 28.73
C ARG A 242 6.25 -1.18 28.72
N TYR A 243 6.08 -1.96 27.65
CA TYR A 243 4.99 -2.91 27.50
C TYR A 243 5.55 -4.31 27.30
N SER A 244 5.29 -5.21 28.24
CA SER A 244 5.80 -6.58 28.21
C SER A 244 4.91 -7.50 27.38
N ALA A 245 5.53 -8.38 26.59
CA ALA A 245 4.86 -9.38 25.76
C ALA A 245 5.18 -10.79 26.28
N LYS A 246 4.17 -11.52 26.77
CA LYS A 246 4.34 -12.88 27.29
C LYS A 246 4.64 -13.88 26.16
N ARG A 247 3.98 -13.72 25.01
CA ARG A 247 4.13 -14.63 23.86
C ARG A 247 5.03 -14.01 22.81
N GLU A 248 4.55 -12.97 22.12
CA GLU A 248 5.24 -12.39 20.97
C GLU A 248 5.06 -10.85 20.87
N VAL A 249 6.12 -10.18 20.42
CA VAL A 249 6.07 -8.83 19.84
C VAL A 249 5.90 -8.96 18.33
N ILE A 250 4.97 -8.20 17.75
CA ILE A 250 4.65 -8.25 16.32
C ILE A 250 4.80 -6.86 15.72
N LEU A 251 5.80 -6.67 14.86
CA LEU A 251 6.00 -5.42 14.14
C LEU A 251 5.07 -5.34 12.93
N ALA A 252 4.25 -4.30 12.89
CA ALA A 252 3.33 -3.96 11.80
C ALA A 252 3.46 -2.46 11.43
N ALA A 253 4.68 -1.94 11.52
CA ALA A 253 5.02 -0.52 11.35
C ALA A 253 5.35 -0.15 9.88
N GLY A 254 5.12 -1.06 8.94
CA GLY A 254 5.28 -0.86 7.50
C GLY A 254 6.74 -0.92 7.05
N SER A 255 6.96 -0.81 5.73
CA SER A 255 8.29 -1.00 5.11
C SER A 255 9.33 0.04 5.45
N ILE A 256 8.98 1.11 6.16
CA ILE A 256 9.95 2.06 6.70
C ILE A 256 10.07 1.93 8.22
N GLY A 257 8.96 1.74 8.94
CA GLY A 257 8.95 1.70 10.40
C GLY A 257 9.50 0.38 10.96
N SER A 258 9.10 -0.77 10.41
CA SER A 258 9.53 -2.09 10.90
C SER A 258 11.05 -2.30 10.84
N PRO A 259 11.76 -2.06 9.72
CA PRO A 259 13.22 -2.18 9.69
C PRO A 259 13.90 -1.15 10.60
N LYS A 260 13.36 0.08 10.71
CA LYS A 260 13.89 1.10 11.62
C LYS A 260 13.84 0.62 13.07
N ILE A 261 12.73 0.04 13.50
CA ILE A 261 12.57 -0.45 14.87
C ILE A 261 13.51 -1.63 15.14
N LEU A 262 13.65 -2.57 14.19
CA LEU A 262 14.64 -3.65 14.30
C LEU A 262 16.06 -3.10 14.47
N GLN A 263 16.46 -2.12 13.65
CA GLN A 263 17.78 -1.51 13.72
C GLN A 263 18.00 -0.78 15.04
N LEU A 264 17.03 0.02 15.52
CA LEU A 264 17.09 0.66 16.86
C LEU A 264 17.13 -0.35 18.01
N SER A 265 16.72 -1.59 17.77
CA SER A 265 16.81 -2.70 18.73
C SER A 265 18.15 -3.43 18.68
N GLY A 266 19.09 -2.99 17.83
CA GLY A 266 20.37 -3.63 17.61
C GLY A 266 20.30 -4.88 16.72
N ILE A 267 19.23 -5.03 15.93
CA ILE A 267 19.04 -6.13 14.98
C ILE A 267 19.19 -5.58 13.56
N GLY A 268 20.28 -5.94 12.87
CA GLY A 268 20.53 -5.43 11.52
C GLY A 268 21.96 -5.61 11.05
N ASP A 269 22.31 -4.86 10.01
CA ASP A 269 23.67 -4.80 9.47
C ASP A 269 24.65 -4.18 10.49
N PRO A 270 25.73 -4.87 10.89
CA PRO A 270 26.65 -4.39 11.92
C PRO A 270 27.33 -3.05 11.57
N GLU A 271 27.56 -2.76 10.30
CA GLU A 271 28.17 -1.50 9.88
C GLU A 271 27.18 -0.35 9.99
N ASP A 272 25.95 -0.52 9.48
CA ASP A 272 24.89 0.49 9.57
C ASP A 272 24.55 0.80 11.04
N LEU A 273 24.48 -0.21 11.91
CA LEU A 273 24.21 -0.05 13.34
C LEU A 273 25.31 0.74 14.06
N ARG A 274 26.58 0.36 13.87
CA ARG A 274 27.72 1.06 14.49
C ARG A 274 27.79 2.51 14.02
N ARG A 275 27.55 2.77 12.73
CA ARG A 275 27.55 4.12 12.15
C ARG A 275 26.49 5.03 12.77
N ALA A 276 25.35 4.46 13.15
CA ALA A 276 24.27 5.16 13.84
C ALA A 276 24.44 5.24 15.37
N GLY A 277 25.50 4.64 15.92
CA GLY A 277 25.74 4.60 17.37
C GLY A 277 24.81 3.63 18.12
N VAL A 278 24.40 2.53 17.49
CA VAL A 278 23.60 1.46 18.09
C VAL A 278 24.44 0.21 18.27
N ASP A 279 24.39 -0.39 19.46
CA ASP A 279 25.07 -1.66 19.74
C ASP A 279 24.46 -2.81 18.95
N VAL A 280 25.30 -3.63 18.33
CA VAL A 280 24.87 -4.82 17.61
C VAL A 280 24.47 -5.90 18.62
N ARG A 281 23.19 -6.26 18.64
CA ARG A 281 22.63 -7.35 19.46
C ARG A 281 22.48 -8.64 18.66
N TYR A 282 22.13 -8.51 17.38
CA TYR A 282 22.05 -9.63 16.46
C TYR A 282 22.34 -9.16 15.04
N GLU A 283 23.28 -9.83 14.38
CA GLU A 283 23.63 -9.55 12.99
C GLU A 283 22.55 -10.13 12.08
N LEU A 284 21.88 -9.25 11.35
CA LEU A 284 20.88 -9.61 10.35
C LEU A 284 20.94 -8.60 9.19
N PRO A 285 21.94 -8.71 8.28
CA PRO A 285 22.25 -7.68 7.30
C PRO A 285 21.12 -7.38 6.30
N GLY A 286 20.15 -8.30 6.15
CA GLY A 286 18.96 -8.09 5.32
C GLY A 286 18.00 -7.00 5.83
N VAL A 287 18.05 -6.64 7.13
CA VAL A 287 17.14 -5.64 7.72
C VAL A 287 17.32 -4.28 7.05
N GLY A 288 16.25 -3.76 6.46
CA GLY A 288 16.24 -2.49 5.78
C GLY A 288 16.82 -2.53 4.36
N LYS A 289 17.25 -3.68 3.84
CA LYS A 289 17.66 -3.85 2.43
C LYS A 289 16.46 -4.21 1.57
N ASN A 290 16.63 -4.38 0.26
CA ASN A 290 15.55 -4.83 -0.65
C ASN A 290 14.30 -3.91 -0.64
N LEU A 291 14.47 -2.60 -0.36
CA LEU A 291 13.37 -1.66 -0.49
C LEU A 291 12.93 -1.61 -1.96
N MET A 292 11.65 -1.87 -2.18
CA MET A 292 10.98 -1.78 -3.49
C MET A 292 9.80 -0.83 -3.38
N ASP A 293 9.49 -0.15 -4.48
CA ASP A 293 8.25 0.60 -4.66
C ASP A 293 7.99 0.69 -6.18
N HIS A 294 6.74 0.87 -6.60
CA HIS A 294 6.47 1.15 -8.01
C HIS A 294 6.82 2.62 -8.30
N CYS A 295 7.65 2.84 -9.31
CA CYS A 295 7.95 4.18 -9.80
C CYS A 295 6.75 4.67 -10.61
N ASP A 296 6.18 5.81 -10.20
CA ASP A 296 5.07 6.48 -10.83
C ASP A 296 5.54 7.56 -11.81
N LEU A 297 4.87 7.63 -12.96
CA LEU A 297 4.92 8.72 -13.91
C LEU A 297 3.51 9.25 -14.15
N ASP A 298 3.33 10.56 -14.05
CA ASP A 298 2.07 11.22 -14.38
C ASP A 298 2.19 12.14 -15.60
N ILE A 299 1.12 12.18 -16.38
CA ILE A 299 0.88 13.24 -17.35
C ILE A 299 -0.45 13.91 -17.02
N VAL A 300 -0.42 15.24 -17.01
CA VAL A 300 -1.62 16.08 -16.86
C VAL A 300 -2.11 16.52 -18.23
N TYR A 301 -3.42 16.50 -18.44
CA TYR A 301 -4.06 16.95 -19.66
C TYR A 301 -5.05 18.06 -19.37
N GLU A 302 -4.92 19.17 -20.09
CA GLU A 302 -5.91 20.24 -20.10
C GLU A 302 -7.09 19.80 -20.98
N LEU A 303 -8.32 19.99 -20.49
CA LEU A 303 -9.53 19.59 -21.21
C LEU A 303 -10.14 20.77 -22.00
N GLN A 304 -10.86 20.46 -23.08
CA GLN A 304 -11.61 21.44 -23.88
C GLN A 304 -12.88 21.94 -23.19
N LYS A 305 -13.45 21.12 -22.32
CA LYS A 305 -14.69 21.41 -21.59
C LYS A 305 -14.46 21.23 -20.12
N TYR A 306 -15.21 21.98 -19.32
CA TYR A 306 -15.12 21.92 -17.87
C TYR A 306 -15.73 20.63 -17.30
N ILE A 307 -15.45 19.41 -17.74
CA ILE A 307 -16.22 18.20 -17.33
C ILE A 307 -15.59 17.40 -16.18
N SER A 308 -14.41 17.83 -15.70
CA SER A 308 -13.66 17.17 -14.64
C SER A 308 -14.20 17.44 -13.23
N MET A 309 -13.69 16.65 -12.29
CA MET A 309 -13.92 16.75 -10.85
C MET A 309 -13.30 18.00 -10.22
N ASP A 310 -12.42 18.72 -10.95
CA ASP A 310 -11.88 20.02 -10.51
C ASP A 310 -12.97 21.06 -10.23
N ARG A 311 -14.20 20.84 -10.73
CA ARG A 311 -15.43 21.57 -10.36
C ARG A 311 -15.65 21.70 -8.86
N LEU A 312 -15.26 20.68 -8.10
CA LEU A 312 -15.46 20.60 -6.65
C LEU A 312 -14.41 21.35 -5.84
N SER A 313 -13.35 21.85 -6.48
CA SER A 313 -12.25 22.57 -5.79
C SER A 313 -12.69 23.87 -5.11
N ARG A 314 -13.87 24.42 -5.45
CA ARG A 314 -14.39 25.69 -4.91
C ARG A 314 -15.59 25.46 -3.99
N MET A 315 -15.35 25.56 -2.69
CA MET A 315 -16.26 25.17 -1.61
C MET A 315 -17.60 25.96 -1.57
N PHE A 316 -17.61 27.22 -2.00
CA PHE A 316 -18.81 28.08 -1.98
C PHE A 316 -19.55 28.16 -3.32
N ARG A 317 -19.24 27.28 -4.28
CA ARG A 317 -19.98 27.24 -5.54
C ARG A 317 -21.25 26.38 -5.42
N PRO A 318 -22.35 26.75 -6.11
CA PRO A 318 -23.60 25.99 -6.09
C PRO A 318 -23.42 24.49 -6.37
N TYR A 319 -22.54 24.13 -7.32
CA TYR A 319 -22.27 22.73 -7.64
C TYR A 319 -21.69 21.94 -6.46
N THR A 320 -20.72 22.50 -5.73
CA THR A 320 -20.10 21.85 -4.57
C THR A 320 -21.09 21.70 -3.41
N ILE A 321 -21.93 22.72 -3.20
CA ILE A 321 -22.99 22.67 -2.18
C ILE A 321 -24.02 21.58 -2.52
N LEU A 322 -24.48 21.54 -3.77
CA LEU A 322 -25.41 20.51 -4.24
C LEU A 322 -24.82 19.10 -4.16
N ALA A 323 -23.54 18.93 -4.50
CA ALA A 323 -22.82 17.67 -4.33
C ALA A 323 -22.74 17.25 -2.85
N GLY A 324 -22.52 18.22 -1.94
CA GLY A 324 -22.57 17.99 -0.50
C GLY A 324 -23.94 17.54 -0.01
N ILE A 325 -25.01 18.22 -0.44
CA ILE A 325 -26.39 17.85 -0.11
C ILE A 325 -26.72 16.45 -0.66
N GLN A 326 -26.38 16.18 -1.92
CA GLN A 326 -26.60 14.88 -2.55
C GLN A 326 -25.91 13.76 -1.78
N TYR A 327 -24.67 13.97 -1.35
CA TYR A 327 -23.94 12.99 -0.56
C TYR A 327 -24.55 12.77 0.83
N VAL A 328 -24.96 13.85 1.52
CA VAL A 328 -25.54 13.74 2.87
C VAL A 328 -26.90 13.03 2.82
N VAL A 329 -27.76 13.40 1.88
CA VAL A 329 -29.14 12.90 1.76
C VAL A 329 -29.21 11.52 1.10
N TYR A 330 -28.51 11.33 -0.03
CA TYR A 330 -28.66 10.15 -0.88
C TYR A 330 -27.44 9.22 -0.89
N LYS A 331 -26.34 9.59 -0.23
CA LYS A 331 -25.08 8.81 -0.27
C LYS A 331 -24.59 8.55 -1.70
N SER A 332 -24.81 9.53 -2.58
CA SER A 332 -24.46 9.46 -4.00
C SER A 332 -23.82 10.77 -4.47
N GLY A 333 -23.43 10.80 -5.74
CA GLY A 333 -22.85 11.97 -6.39
C GLY A 333 -21.33 12.01 -6.29
N PRO A 334 -20.71 13.10 -6.76
CA PRO A 334 -19.29 13.10 -7.07
C PRO A 334 -18.38 13.00 -5.83
N LEU A 335 -18.88 13.26 -4.62
CA LEU A 335 -18.11 13.09 -3.38
C LEU A 335 -17.86 11.61 -3.00
N THR A 336 -18.56 10.66 -3.63
CA THR A 336 -18.34 9.22 -3.45
C THR A 336 -17.17 8.69 -4.30
N SER A 337 -16.68 9.47 -5.27
CA SER A 337 -15.51 9.14 -6.06
C SER A 337 -14.24 9.24 -5.25
N THR A 338 -13.28 8.36 -5.50
CA THR A 338 -11.94 8.38 -4.90
C THR A 338 -10.97 9.29 -5.65
N LEU A 339 -11.42 9.94 -6.73
CA LEU A 339 -10.65 10.60 -7.79
C LEU A 339 -9.81 9.66 -8.64
N VAL A 340 -9.46 8.46 -8.17
CA VAL A 340 -8.76 7.45 -8.95
C VAL A 340 -9.78 6.43 -9.45
N GLU A 341 -10.37 6.70 -10.61
CA GLU A 341 -11.54 5.94 -11.09
C GLU A 341 -11.19 4.88 -12.13
N GLY A 342 -10.46 5.25 -13.19
CA GLY A 342 -10.16 4.35 -14.31
C GLY A 342 -8.87 3.56 -14.06
N GLY A 343 -8.86 2.30 -14.46
CA GLY A 343 -7.75 1.38 -14.28
C GLY A 343 -7.45 0.52 -15.51
N ALA A 344 -6.18 0.28 -15.79
CA ALA A 344 -5.78 -0.63 -16.87
C ALA A 344 -4.50 -1.37 -16.50
N PHE A 345 -4.40 -2.60 -16.99
CA PHE A 345 -3.17 -3.39 -16.92
C PHE A 345 -2.79 -3.86 -18.31
N THR A 346 -1.53 -3.67 -18.65
CA THR A 346 -0.96 -3.96 -19.97
C THR A 346 0.45 -4.52 -19.83
N TYR A 347 1.05 -4.84 -20.98
CA TYR A 347 2.41 -5.35 -21.06
C TYR A 347 3.35 -4.25 -21.55
N GLY A 348 4.37 -3.94 -20.75
CA GLY A 348 5.60 -3.29 -21.19
C GLY A 348 6.49 -4.32 -21.88
N ASN A 349 6.61 -5.51 -21.29
CA ASN A 349 7.22 -6.66 -21.93
C ASN A 349 6.19 -7.76 -22.22
N ARG A 350 5.90 -8.02 -23.50
CA ARG A 350 4.92 -9.05 -23.92
C ARG A 350 5.39 -10.49 -23.67
N GLU A 351 6.65 -10.69 -23.34
CA GLU A 351 7.18 -12.01 -22.95
C GLU A 351 6.87 -12.37 -21.49
N GLU A 352 6.42 -11.40 -20.69
CA GLU A 352 6.02 -11.65 -19.31
C GLU A 352 4.74 -12.50 -19.23
N PRO A 353 4.62 -13.40 -18.25
CA PRO A 353 3.43 -14.26 -18.13
C PRO A 353 2.16 -13.49 -17.74
N THR A 354 2.33 -12.30 -17.14
CA THR A 354 1.23 -11.46 -16.65
C THR A 354 1.55 -9.98 -16.86
N PRO A 355 0.55 -9.10 -17.00
CA PRO A 355 0.74 -7.66 -17.21
C PRO A 355 1.68 -7.05 -16.17
N ASP A 356 2.61 -6.21 -16.60
CA ASP A 356 3.67 -5.60 -15.78
C ASP A 356 3.60 -4.06 -15.76
N LEU A 357 2.60 -3.48 -16.43
CA LEU A 357 2.26 -2.07 -16.37
C LEU A 357 0.84 -1.88 -15.82
N GLN A 358 0.68 -0.87 -14.95
CA GLN A 358 -0.62 -0.45 -14.41
C GLN A 358 -0.85 1.04 -14.68
N PHE A 359 -2.07 1.41 -15.05
CA PHE A 359 -2.48 2.80 -15.21
C PHE A 359 -3.59 3.20 -14.25
N HIS A 360 -3.58 4.48 -13.86
CA HIS A 360 -4.63 5.08 -13.04
C HIS A 360 -5.09 6.37 -13.69
N PHE A 361 -6.36 6.42 -14.05
CA PHE A 361 -6.97 7.60 -14.64
C PHE A 361 -7.78 8.37 -13.61
N LEU A 362 -7.42 9.64 -13.45
CA LEU A 362 -8.06 10.58 -12.56
C LEU A 362 -8.81 11.64 -13.39
N PRO A 363 -10.14 11.77 -13.26
CA PRO A 363 -10.90 12.84 -13.91
C PRO A 363 -10.72 14.18 -13.19
N ALA A 364 -9.51 14.51 -12.72
CA ALA A 364 -9.10 15.76 -12.10
C ALA A 364 -7.62 16.02 -12.41
N ALA A 365 -7.17 17.27 -12.34
CA ALA A 365 -5.78 17.64 -12.54
C ALA A 365 -5.10 18.06 -11.25
N GLY A 366 -3.84 17.68 -11.08
CA GLY A 366 -3.01 18.14 -9.96
C GLY A 366 -3.52 17.70 -8.59
N VAL A 367 -4.05 16.48 -8.51
CA VAL A 367 -4.60 15.87 -7.29
C VAL A 367 -3.50 15.57 -6.27
N GLU A 368 -2.28 15.30 -6.74
CA GLU A 368 -1.17 14.86 -5.91
C GLU A 368 -0.16 15.99 -5.65
N ALA A 369 0.47 15.94 -4.48
CA ALA A 369 1.46 16.93 -4.06
C ALA A 369 2.63 17.00 -5.07
N GLY A 370 2.92 18.22 -5.55
CA GLY A 370 4.02 18.48 -6.49
C GLY A 370 3.59 18.65 -7.95
N ILE A 371 2.32 18.38 -8.30
CA ILE A 371 1.80 18.59 -9.66
C ILE A 371 1.28 20.04 -9.82
N ALA A 372 1.67 20.71 -10.91
CA ALA A 372 1.28 22.09 -11.18
C ALA A 372 -0.24 22.25 -11.39
N LYS A 373 -0.83 23.27 -10.76
CA LYS A 373 -2.25 23.64 -10.95
C LYS A 373 -2.47 24.22 -12.35
N LEU A 374 -3.56 23.80 -13.01
CA LEU A 374 -3.88 24.25 -14.36
C LEU A 374 -4.37 25.69 -14.41
N PRO A 375 -3.91 26.53 -15.37
CA PRO A 375 -4.40 27.90 -15.56
C PRO A 375 -5.89 27.99 -15.85
N THR A 376 -6.45 27.02 -16.58
CA THR A 376 -7.89 26.93 -16.86
C THR A 376 -8.71 26.38 -15.70
N GLY A 377 -8.05 25.68 -14.77
CA GLY A 377 -8.68 25.09 -13.59
C GLY A 377 -9.45 23.80 -13.85
N TYR A 378 -9.23 23.11 -14.99
CA TYR A 378 -9.84 21.80 -15.25
C TYR A 378 -9.02 20.92 -16.20
N GLY A 379 -8.81 19.67 -15.77
CA GLY A 379 -8.07 18.67 -16.53
C GLY A 379 -8.32 17.25 -16.06
N CYS A 380 -7.47 16.35 -16.53
CA CYS A 380 -7.37 14.98 -16.01
C CYS A 380 -5.90 14.60 -15.87
N THR A 381 -5.62 13.62 -15.02
CA THR A 381 -4.29 13.05 -14.83
C THR A 381 -4.34 11.57 -15.20
N LEU A 382 -3.30 11.09 -15.87
CA LEU A 382 -3.05 9.68 -16.08
C LEU A 382 -1.72 9.35 -15.41
N ASN A 383 -1.70 8.33 -14.57
CA ASN A 383 -0.50 7.77 -13.97
C ASN A 383 -0.13 6.43 -14.63
N SER A 384 1.15 6.08 -14.62
CA SER A 384 1.69 4.80 -15.09
C SER A 384 2.71 4.25 -14.10
N TYR A 385 2.54 2.99 -13.73
CA TYR A 385 3.41 2.26 -12.81
C TYR A 385 4.05 1.07 -13.53
N PHE A 386 5.36 0.92 -13.41
CA PHE A 386 6.01 -0.37 -13.69
C PHE A 386 5.97 -1.24 -12.43
N LEU A 387 5.42 -2.44 -12.56
CA LEU A 387 4.98 -3.28 -11.45
C LEU A 387 6.06 -4.24 -10.91
N ARG A 388 7.13 -4.49 -11.66
CA ARG A 388 8.17 -5.47 -11.28
C ARG A 388 9.56 -4.85 -11.31
N PRO A 389 9.81 -3.78 -10.53
CA PRO A 389 11.10 -3.11 -10.52
C PRO A 389 12.22 -4.10 -10.13
N ARG A 390 13.37 -3.96 -10.77
CA ARG A 390 14.65 -4.62 -10.46
C ARG A 390 15.53 -3.77 -9.56
N SER A 391 15.38 -2.45 -9.61
CA SER A 391 15.99 -1.52 -8.66
C SER A 391 15.69 -1.92 -7.22
N ARG A 392 16.71 -1.85 -6.37
CA ARG A 392 16.62 -2.14 -4.94
C ARG A 392 17.23 -1.00 -4.14
N GLY A 393 16.46 -0.54 -3.17
CA GLY A 393 16.84 0.51 -2.23
C GLY A 393 17.14 -0.01 -0.82
N SER A 394 17.23 0.92 0.12
CA SER A 394 17.39 0.63 1.55
C SER A 394 16.70 1.64 2.48
N VAL A 395 16.46 1.22 3.72
CA VAL A 395 16.05 2.03 4.86
C VAL A 395 17.06 1.80 5.98
N ARG A 396 17.69 2.88 6.45
CA ARG A 396 18.71 2.82 7.51
C ARG A 396 18.42 3.84 8.60
N ILE A 397 18.72 3.52 9.85
CA ILE A 397 18.68 4.49 10.95
C ILE A 397 19.75 5.57 10.75
N ALA A 398 19.39 6.83 11.00
CA ALA A 398 20.33 7.94 10.93
C ALA A 398 21.16 8.08 12.21
N SER A 399 20.58 7.69 13.35
CA SER A 399 21.21 7.70 14.67
C SER A 399 20.45 6.75 15.62
N SER A 400 20.93 6.65 16.87
CA SER A 400 20.26 5.94 17.97
C SER A 400 19.05 6.69 18.55
N ASP A 401 18.79 7.93 18.14
CA ASP A 401 17.62 8.69 18.56
C ASP A 401 16.36 8.21 17.79
N PRO A 402 15.39 7.59 18.47
CA PRO A 402 14.20 7.04 17.81
C PRO A 402 13.33 8.11 17.17
N SER A 403 13.43 9.38 17.58
CA SER A 403 12.65 10.48 17.03
C SER A 403 13.11 10.91 15.63
N GLN A 404 14.37 10.62 15.26
CA GLN A 404 14.91 10.97 13.95
C GLN A 404 14.31 10.13 12.83
N ALA A 405 14.03 10.73 11.69
CA ALA A 405 13.62 9.99 10.50
C ALA A 405 14.77 9.07 10.02
N PRO A 406 14.45 7.87 9.49
CA PRO A 406 15.47 7.03 8.88
C PRO A 406 15.95 7.63 7.55
N LEU A 407 17.15 7.24 7.13
CA LEU A 407 17.67 7.45 5.79
C LEU A 407 16.98 6.47 4.83
N ILE A 408 16.12 6.98 3.96
CA ILE A 408 15.34 6.18 3.02
C ILE A 408 15.88 6.40 1.62
N ASP A 409 16.46 5.38 1.00
CA ASP A 409 16.97 5.43 -0.36
C ASP A 409 16.21 4.42 -1.22
N PRO A 410 15.17 4.82 -1.96
CA PRO A 410 14.43 3.92 -2.85
C PRO A 410 15.25 3.45 -4.06
N ASN A 411 16.31 4.18 -4.42
CA ASN A 411 17.16 3.88 -5.57
C ASN A 411 16.37 3.68 -6.89
N TYR A 412 15.33 4.49 -7.09
CA TYR A 412 14.41 4.38 -8.25
C TYR A 412 15.15 4.34 -9.57
N VAL A 413 14.69 3.49 -10.49
CA VAL A 413 15.11 3.47 -11.90
C VAL A 413 16.64 3.46 -12.10
N SER A 414 17.34 2.82 -11.17
CA SER A 414 18.78 2.56 -11.23
C SER A 414 19.13 1.38 -12.14
N ASP A 415 18.17 0.48 -12.40
CA ASP A 415 18.29 -0.59 -13.38
C ASP A 415 17.78 -0.11 -14.75
N GLU A 416 18.51 -0.45 -15.83
CA GLU A 416 18.14 -0.05 -17.19
C GLU A 416 16.82 -0.67 -17.65
N TYR A 417 16.48 -1.86 -17.16
CA TYR A 417 15.21 -2.51 -17.48
C TYR A 417 14.03 -1.72 -16.91
N ASP A 418 14.15 -1.23 -15.68
CA ASP A 418 13.11 -0.43 -15.02
C ASP A 418 12.87 0.87 -15.77
N LEU A 419 13.94 1.52 -16.24
CA LEU A 419 13.85 2.71 -17.10
C LEU A 419 13.12 2.40 -18.40
N LYS A 420 13.48 1.30 -19.07
CA LYS A 420 12.87 0.91 -20.34
C LYS A 420 11.39 0.61 -20.20
N MET A 421 10.99 -0.17 -19.19
CA MET A 421 9.58 -0.51 -18.97
C MET A 421 8.76 0.70 -18.54
N SER A 422 9.34 1.59 -17.71
CA SER A 422 8.68 2.85 -17.34
C SER A 422 8.49 3.78 -18.55
N ALA A 423 9.48 3.88 -19.44
CA ALA A 423 9.40 4.64 -20.68
C ALA A 423 8.36 4.05 -21.66
N GLU A 424 8.23 2.73 -21.68
CA GLU A 424 7.19 2.04 -22.45
C GLU A 424 5.79 2.33 -21.90
N GLY A 425 5.61 2.35 -20.58
CA GLY A 425 4.37 2.83 -19.94
C GLY A 425 4.03 4.26 -20.35
N LEU A 426 5.02 5.16 -20.32
CA LEU A 426 4.86 6.55 -20.77
C LEU A 426 4.41 6.66 -22.23
N ARG A 427 4.98 5.83 -23.13
CA ARG A 427 4.56 5.76 -24.53
C ARG A 427 3.09 5.33 -24.64
N GLN A 428 2.70 4.25 -23.97
CA GLN A 428 1.34 3.72 -24.02
C GLN A 428 0.30 4.70 -23.44
N MET A 429 0.63 5.42 -22.36
CA MET A 429 -0.24 6.50 -21.82
C MET A 429 -0.66 7.49 -22.91
N ARG A 430 0.32 7.96 -23.68
CA ARG A 430 0.11 8.99 -24.71
C ARG A 430 -0.69 8.44 -25.89
N GLU A 431 -0.42 7.21 -26.29
CA GLU A 431 -1.16 6.54 -27.37
C GLU A 431 -2.62 6.28 -27.02
N ILE A 432 -2.90 5.88 -25.77
CA ILE A 432 -4.28 5.72 -25.28
C ILE A 432 -4.98 7.08 -25.25
N MET A 433 -4.33 8.12 -24.71
CA MET A 433 -4.92 9.47 -24.64
C MET A 433 -5.13 10.11 -26.03
N ALA A 434 -4.38 9.67 -27.04
CA ALA A 434 -4.54 10.09 -28.44
C ALA A 434 -5.71 9.39 -29.17
N GLN A 435 -6.34 8.38 -28.57
CA GLN A 435 -7.50 7.72 -29.18
C GLN A 435 -8.72 8.64 -29.21
N ARG A 436 -9.60 8.41 -30.19
CA ARG A 436 -10.72 9.31 -30.56
C ARG A 436 -11.58 9.72 -29.37
N SER A 437 -11.88 8.80 -28.45
CA SER A 437 -12.72 9.04 -27.30
C SER A 437 -12.16 10.08 -26.33
N MET A 438 -10.83 10.13 -26.16
CA MET A 438 -10.12 11.10 -25.31
C MET A 438 -9.57 12.30 -26.08
N ALA A 439 -9.02 12.12 -27.28
CA ALA A 439 -8.42 13.18 -28.08
C ALA A 439 -9.38 14.36 -28.34
N ARG A 440 -10.68 14.08 -28.54
CA ARG A 440 -11.72 15.11 -28.70
C ARG A 440 -12.03 15.91 -27.43
N LEU A 441 -11.60 15.44 -26.27
CA LEU A 441 -11.83 16.07 -24.96
C LEU A 441 -10.58 16.79 -24.46
N VAL A 442 -9.40 16.37 -24.91
CA VAL A 442 -8.12 16.98 -24.58
C VAL A 442 -7.90 18.23 -25.43
N ARG A 443 -7.55 19.34 -24.77
CA ARG A 443 -7.08 20.56 -25.42
C ARG A 443 -5.57 20.50 -25.60
N LYS A 444 -4.85 20.08 -24.57
CA LYS A 444 -3.39 20.06 -24.55
C LYS A 444 -2.85 19.03 -23.55
N GLU A 445 -1.81 18.32 -23.98
CA GLU A 445 -0.94 17.53 -23.12
C GLU A 445 0.05 18.44 -22.37
N LEU A 446 0.15 18.27 -21.05
CA LEU A 446 1.02 19.06 -20.18
C LEU A 446 2.05 18.16 -19.53
N LEU A 447 3.21 18.10 -20.18
CA LEU A 447 4.41 17.50 -19.65
C LEU A 447 5.13 18.48 -18.72
N ALA A 448 5.63 17.98 -17.60
CA ALA A 448 6.68 18.65 -16.86
C ALA A 448 7.95 18.75 -17.73
N GLY A 449 8.68 19.87 -17.66
CA GLY A 449 9.94 20.01 -18.41
C GLY A 449 9.79 20.10 -19.94
N ASP A 450 10.66 19.38 -20.65
CA ASP A 450 10.74 19.38 -22.11
C ASP A 450 9.48 18.77 -22.76
N ARG A 451 8.87 19.53 -23.67
CA ARG A 451 7.58 19.19 -24.29
C ARG A 451 7.71 18.29 -25.51
N ASN A 452 8.94 17.98 -25.94
CA ASN A 452 9.18 17.28 -27.20
C ASN A 452 9.62 15.83 -26.99
N LEU A 453 8.76 15.01 -26.38
CA LEU A 453 9.00 13.58 -26.24
C LEU A 453 8.64 12.86 -27.55
N LYS A 454 9.65 12.51 -28.36
CA LYS A 454 9.45 11.83 -29.65
C LYS A 454 10.16 10.49 -29.74
N THR A 455 11.28 10.35 -29.06
CA THR A 455 12.14 9.17 -29.12
C THR A 455 12.12 8.39 -27.81
N GLU A 456 12.53 7.12 -27.83
CA GLU A 456 12.73 6.34 -26.60
C GLU A 456 13.68 7.05 -25.62
N ALA A 457 14.75 7.66 -26.13
CA ALA A 457 15.69 8.44 -25.32
C ALA A 457 15.04 9.63 -24.61
N ASP A 458 14.07 10.29 -25.26
CA ASP A 458 13.30 11.36 -24.62
C ASP A 458 12.41 10.82 -23.49
N HIS A 459 11.74 9.68 -23.71
CA HIS A 459 10.91 9.05 -22.68
C HIS A 459 11.77 8.61 -21.48
N ILE A 460 12.94 8.01 -21.71
CA ILE A 460 13.87 7.64 -20.63
C ILE A 460 14.35 8.87 -19.85
N ARG A 461 14.69 9.97 -20.54
CA ARG A 461 15.04 11.24 -19.89
C ARG A 461 13.90 11.73 -18.99
N TYR A 462 12.68 11.72 -19.51
CA TYR A 462 11.49 12.10 -18.77
C TYR A 462 11.29 11.24 -17.51
N VAL A 463 11.49 9.92 -17.61
CA VAL A 463 11.39 9.01 -16.46
C VAL A 463 12.36 9.42 -15.34
N ARG A 464 13.62 9.71 -15.69
CA ARG A 464 14.64 10.13 -14.70
C ARG A 464 14.30 11.47 -14.04
N GLU A 465 13.79 12.42 -14.82
CA GLU A 465 13.52 13.79 -14.37
C GLU A 465 12.21 13.91 -13.58
N HIS A 466 11.24 13.03 -13.82
CA HIS A 466 9.87 13.18 -13.30
C HIS A 466 9.33 11.97 -12.54
N GLY A 467 9.97 10.80 -12.61
CA GLY A 467 9.58 9.62 -11.84
C GLY A 467 9.48 9.91 -10.34
N ARG A 468 8.47 9.34 -9.67
CA ARG A 468 8.20 9.50 -8.25
C ARG A 468 7.69 8.21 -7.62
N THR A 469 7.37 8.27 -6.33
CA THR A 469 6.83 7.14 -5.57
C THR A 469 5.36 6.91 -5.92
N SER A 470 4.94 5.65 -5.98
CA SER A 470 3.52 5.26 -5.94
C SER A 470 3.02 4.96 -4.51
N TYR A 471 3.89 5.20 -3.52
CA TYR A 471 3.67 4.98 -2.08
C TYR A 471 3.53 3.51 -1.66
N HIS A 472 3.94 2.57 -2.51
CA HIS A 472 3.81 1.12 -2.33
C HIS A 472 5.08 0.45 -1.77
N HIS A 473 5.84 1.15 -0.93
CA HIS A 473 7.06 0.61 -0.31
C HIS A 473 6.88 -0.80 0.27
N ALA A 474 7.80 -1.71 -0.05
CA ALA A 474 7.79 -3.12 0.30
C ALA A 474 9.22 -3.67 0.51
N GLY A 475 9.33 -4.87 1.11
CA GLY A 475 10.53 -5.73 1.03
C GLY A 475 11.66 -5.51 2.02
N THR A 476 11.57 -4.51 2.90
CA THR A 476 12.64 -4.17 3.85
C THR A 476 12.85 -5.14 5.01
N CYS A 477 11.94 -6.09 5.19
CA CYS A 477 12.08 -7.22 6.11
C CYS A 477 11.73 -8.51 5.36
N ALA A 478 12.29 -8.69 4.15
CA ALA A 478 11.91 -9.74 3.22
C ALA A 478 11.83 -11.13 3.84
N MET A 479 10.75 -11.83 3.53
CA MET A 479 10.52 -13.22 3.87
C MET A 479 11.34 -14.14 2.97
N GLY A 480 11.92 -15.20 3.52
CA GLY A 480 12.56 -16.23 2.73
C GLY A 480 13.38 -17.21 3.57
N VAL A 481 14.21 -17.99 2.88
CA VAL A 481 15.12 -18.98 3.47
C VAL A 481 16.60 -18.68 3.23
N SER A 482 16.92 -17.60 2.51
CA SER A 482 18.29 -17.16 2.27
C SER A 482 18.87 -16.41 3.47
N GLU A 483 20.19 -16.29 3.53
CA GLU A 483 20.89 -15.47 4.54
C GLU A 483 20.52 -13.98 4.46
N SER A 484 20.05 -13.51 3.30
CA SER A 484 19.57 -12.15 3.08
C SER A 484 18.12 -11.92 3.53
N SER A 485 17.38 -12.98 3.88
CA SER A 485 16.01 -12.86 4.39
C SER A 485 16.03 -12.39 5.85
N VAL A 486 14.98 -11.68 6.25
CA VAL A 486 14.82 -11.13 7.61
C VAL A 486 13.85 -11.97 8.42
N VAL A 487 12.80 -12.48 7.76
CA VAL A 487 11.82 -13.36 8.41
C VAL A 487 11.71 -14.70 7.68
N SER A 488 11.40 -15.75 8.43
CA SER A 488 11.08 -17.06 7.87
C SER A 488 9.72 -17.03 7.15
N PRO A 489 9.33 -18.10 6.41
CA PRO A 489 7.97 -18.23 5.86
C PRO A 489 6.83 -18.18 6.90
N GLN A 490 7.15 -18.34 8.19
CA GLN A 490 6.23 -18.17 9.31
C GLN A 490 6.29 -16.74 9.88
N LEU A 491 6.95 -15.80 9.20
CA LEU A 491 7.09 -14.39 9.57
C LEU A 491 7.85 -14.13 10.88
N LYS A 492 8.55 -15.15 11.39
CA LYS A 492 9.42 -15.03 12.56
C LYS A 492 10.75 -14.40 12.16
N VAL A 493 11.21 -13.41 12.91
CA VAL A 493 12.53 -12.81 12.67
C VAL A 493 13.62 -13.86 12.90
N HIS A 494 14.52 -14.01 11.93
CA HIS A 494 15.57 -15.02 12.03
C HIS A 494 16.45 -14.79 13.24
N GLY A 495 16.67 -15.85 14.03
CA GLY A 495 17.51 -15.84 15.22
C GLY A 495 16.96 -15.10 16.44
N ILE A 496 15.74 -14.54 16.37
CA ILE A 496 15.08 -13.86 17.50
C ILE A 496 13.75 -14.55 17.83
N GLU A 497 13.67 -15.11 19.02
CA GLU A 497 12.46 -15.72 19.55
C GLU A 497 11.44 -14.68 19.99
N GLY A 498 10.15 -14.99 19.83
CA GLY A 498 9.07 -14.11 20.27
C GLY A 498 8.95 -12.81 19.47
N LEU A 499 9.54 -12.73 18.27
CA LEU A 499 9.47 -11.55 17.40
C LEU A 499 9.02 -11.92 15.99
N ARG A 500 8.00 -11.20 15.48
CA ARG A 500 7.55 -11.30 14.09
C ARG A 500 7.48 -9.94 13.42
N VAL A 501 7.54 -9.95 12.09
CA VAL A 501 7.17 -8.80 11.25
C VAL A 501 5.98 -9.20 10.38
N VAL A 502 4.92 -8.41 10.39
CA VAL A 502 3.68 -8.68 9.68
C VAL A 502 3.17 -7.36 9.09
N ASP A 503 3.72 -7.00 7.94
CA ASP A 503 3.27 -5.89 7.09
C ASP A 503 3.90 -6.03 5.69
N CYS A 504 3.78 -5.03 4.82
CA CYS A 504 4.33 -5.07 3.45
C CYS A 504 5.87 -5.18 3.36
N SER A 505 6.61 -4.95 4.45
CA SER A 505 8.06 -5.16 4.49
C SER A 505 8.47 -6.61 4.24
N ILE A 506 7.58 -7.58 4.50
CA ILE A 506 7.91 -9.01 4.35
C ILE A 506 7.86 -9.49 2.91
N MET A 507 7.29 -8.72 1.98
CA MET A 507 7.15 -9.13 0.58
C MET A 507 8.54 -9.28 -0.06
N PRO A 508 9.01 -10.49 -0.42
CA PRO A 508 10.34 -10.65 -1.01
C PRO A 508 10.44 -10.01 -2.41
N ARG A 509 9.30 -9.95 -3.11
CA ARG A 509 9.06 -9.18 -4.33
C ARG A 509 7.74 -8.42 -4.16
N ILE A 510 7.68 -7.15 -4.57
CA ILE A 510 6.43 -6.40 -4.57
C ILE A 510 5.40 -7.05 -5.51
N VAL A 511 4.11 -6.97 -5.16
CA VAL A 511 3.02 -7.55 -5.97
C VAL A 511 2.72 -6.68 -7.18
N SER A 512 2.21 -7.29 -8.26
CA SER A 512 1.86 -6.59 -9.50
C SER A 512 0.53 -5.80 -9.37
N SER A 513 0.41 -4.93 -8.35
CA SER A 513 -0.78 -4.12 -8.04
C SER A 513 -0.55 -3.13 -6.88
N ASN A 514 -1.58 -2.39 -6.46
CA ASN A 514 -1.57 -1.65 -5.19
C ASN A 514 -1.42 -2.61 -3.99
N THR A 515 -0.62 -2.23 -2.98
CA THR A 515 -0.18 -3.16 -1.93
C THR A 515 -1.12 -3.35 -0.73
N GLN A 516 -2.24 -2.62 -0.67
CA GLN A 516 -3.13 -2.68 0.51
C GLN A 516 -3.78 -4.05 0.68
N ALA A 517 -4.36 -4.63 -0.39
CA ALA A 517 -5.05 -5.91 -0.28
C ALA A 517 -4.07 -7.03 0.11
N ALA A 518 -2.88 -7.05 -0.50
CA ALA A 518 -1.82 -7.99 -0.15
C ALA A 518 -1.40 -7.86 1.33
N THR A 519 -1.33 -6.64 1.85
CA THR A 519 -1.03 -6.39 3.27
C THR A 519 -2.13 -6.92 4.20
N VAL A 520 -3.40 -6.77 3.83
CA VAL A 520 -4.54 -7.35 4.58
C VAL A 520 -4.46 -8.88 4.56
N MET A 521 -4.20 -9.48 3.39
CA MET A 521 -4.03 -10.93 3.24
C MET A 521 -2.88 -11.46 4.10
N ILE A 522 -1.73 -10.79 4.09
CA ILE A 522 -0.58 -11.14 4.94
C ILE A 522 -0.98 -11.17 6.41
N ALA A 523 -1.69 -10.15 6.88
CA ALA A 523 -2.11 -10.04 8.27
C ALA A 523 -3.19 -11.06 8.66
N GLU A 524 -4.15 -11.33 7.77
CA GLU A 524 -5.18 -12.36 7.96
C GLU A 524 -4.53 -13.75 8.14
N LYS A 525 -3.61 -14.10 7.25
CA LYS A 525 -2.90 -15.38 7.31
C LYS A 525 -1.97 -15.46 8.52
N ALA A 526 -1.25 -14.39 8.83
CA ALA A 526 -0.37 -14.34 9.99
C ALA A 526 -1.15 -14.53 11.30
N ALA A 527 -2.36 -13.97 11.42
CA ALA A 527 -3.18 -14.16 12.61
C ALA A 527 -3.55 -15.64 12.82
N ASP A 528 -3.90 -16.36 11.76
CA ASP A 528 -4.19 -17.79 11.83
C ASP A 528 -2.92 -18.59 12.17
N MET A 529 -1.77 -18.25 11.58
CA MET A 529 -0.48 -18.87 11.94
C MET A 529 -0.12 -18.67 13.42
N ILE A 530 -0.39 -17.49 13.98
CA ILE A 530 -0.10 -17.16 15.39
C ILE A 530 -1.07 -17.90 16.32
N ARG A 531 -2.33 -18.05 15.92
CA ARG A 531 -3.37 -18.75 16.69
C ARG A 531 -3.33 -20.27 16.53
N GLY A 532 -2.57 -20.79 15.56
CA GLY A 532 -2.54 -22.22 15.22
C GLY A 532 -3.83 -22.71 14.58
N ILE A 533 -4.51 -21.84 13.81
CA ILE A 533 -5.77 -22.15 13.13
C ILE A 533 -5.49 -22.54 11.67
N ALA A 534 -6.20 -23.55 11.16
CA ALA A 534 -6.11 -23.97 9.77
C ALA A 534 -6.66 -22.89 8.81
N ALA A 535 -6.17 -22.89 7.57
CA ALA A 535 -6.62 -21.94 6.57
C ALA A 535 -8.14 -22.04 6.32
N PRO A 536 -8.82 -20.91 6.00
CA PRO A 536 -10.23 -20.93 5.64
C PRO A 536 -10.48 -21.86 4.43
N ALA A 537 -11.58 -22.61 4.48
CA ALA A 537 -12.04 -23.34 3.30
C ALA A 537 -12.63 -22.35 2.27
N LEU A 538 -12.27 -22.51 0.99
CA LEU A 538 -12.98 -21.87 -0.11
C LEU A 538 -14.24 -22.69 -0.42
N PHE A 539 -15.37 -22.04 -0.62
CA PHE A 539 -16.59 -22.71 -1.09
C PHE A 539 -16.28 -23.50 -2.37
N GLY A 540 -16.50 -24.82 -2.34
CA GLY A 540 -16.27 -25.72 -3.48
C GLY A 540 -14.88 -26.38 -3.57
N ARG A 541 -13.96 -26.13 -2.64
CA ARG A 541 -12.76 -26.98 -2.44
C ARG A 541 -12.86 -27.65 -1.09
N GLU A 542 -13.02 -28.97 -1.06
CA GLU A 542 -12.87 -29.74 0.17
C GLU A 542 -11.51 -29.43 0.80
N ALA A 543 -11.49 -29.17 2.10
CA ALA A 543 -10.25 -28.98 2.84
C ALA A 543 -9.40 -30.25 2.64
N ALA A 544 -8.17 -30.09 2.13
CA ALA A 544 -7.25 -31.21 2.01
C ALA A 544 -7.10 -31.86 3.41
N PRO A 545 -7.30 -33.19 3.53
CA PRO A 545 -7.26 -33.85 4.82
C PRO A 545 -5.89 -33.63 5.45
N SER A 546 -5.91 -33.17 6.70
CA SER A 546 -4.74 -33.10 7.58
C SER A 546 -4.04 -34.46 7.59
N LEU A 547 -2.85 -34.52 7.00
CA LEU A 547 -1.97 -35.66 7.20
C LEU A 547 -1.43 -35.57 8.62
N ALA A 548 -2.01 -36.37 9.52
CA ALA A 548 -1.44 -36.62 10.83
C ALA A 548 -0.08 -37.32 10.67
N PRO A 549 0.92 -36.99 11.51
CA PRO A 549 2.22 -37.65 11.46
C PRO A 549 2.07 -39.13 11.87
N ALA A 550 2.64 -40.01 11.06
CA ALA A 550 2.87 -41.42 11.40
C ALA A 550 4.10 -41.57 12.29
#